data_AF-M7SAX9-F1
#
_entry.id   AF-M7SAX9-F1
#
_cell.length_a   1.000
_cell.length_b   1.000
_cell.length_c   1.000
_cell.angle_alpha   90.00
_cell.angle_beta   90.00
_cell.angle_gamma   90.00
#
_symmetry.space_group_name_H-M   'P 1'
#
loop_
_entity.id
_entity.type
_entity.pdbx_description
1 polymer ?
#
loop_
_entity_poly.entity_id
_entity_poly.type
_entity_poly.pdbx_seq_one_letter_code
_entity_poly.pdbx_strand_id
1 'polypeptide(L)'
;MVPLINEAVNFRVTTKSIESSKLQDVMPELLSTLPSRGTCDQALEGYLRTFEQIFRVLHIPTFRHEYEQFWTNPECAPTAFVLKLVLIVTIGGVLIADRAVSDEIRRLARGWTYAAQWWIMGPTEREAMNLNGVQVFCLLILAREVNSLGGAASIATESLLKLAFTIGLHLDPSTFHPLPILQIELRRRLWITVVEITVLTSLDSTLPLSLLVSTFKPKPPTNISDEDLDPESQPDVRLATNGIKTDCSLQLLLLKSLPLRIQIVNQLNNVHGEHSYERALEFGNKLISHCRDIATHFDKETSHHDSGQFHRKFLDTYMRRLILFVHRPFSLQSRRDPRFFLSRKICLESSLITVAYAENMNLPYGPSDDFSRMCIRGSGLFKGGLSSDAISAIGAEIITQVEEETGSRAPGSSVATTSDPLVRLSRMNREPLMRRLEHVHEQLRQIIALGRPSTKRYIFTSGVLAQIKAMEAGEDPKPMVLEALKDGLRECVSLFRELVRENGNFIGAPTPAMTDDSNSFAFEGMNWFGFDFGSLVGISFTTLGE
;
A
#
# COMPACT_ATOMS: atom_id res chain seq x y z
N MET A 1 24.48 -47.54 -13.44
CA MET A 1 23.28 -46.68 -13.60
C MET A 1 23.54 -45.27 -13.09
N VAL A 2 23.93 -45.07 -11.82
CA VAL A 2 24.30 -43.74 -11.26
C VAL A 2 25.37 -42.97 -12.06
N PRO A 3 26.45 -43.59 -12.57
CA PRO A 3 27.47 -42.88 -13.36
C PRO A 3 26.93 -42.33 -14.68
N LEU A 4 26.10 -43.12 -15.38
CA LEU A 4 25.43 -42.75 -16.63
C LEU A 4 24.40 -41.64 -16.43
N ILE A 5 23.72 -41.60 -15.27
CA ILE A 5 22.80 -40.51 -14.93
C ILE A 5 23.59 -39.20 -14.74
N ASN A 6 24.70 -39.23 -14.00
CA ASN A 6 25.54 -38.05 -13.78
C ASN A 6 26.16 -37.54 -15.09
N GLU A 7 26.61 -38.46 -15.95
CA GLU A 7 27.15 -38.14 -17.27
C GLU A 7 26.09 -37.51 -18.19
N ALA A 8 24.88 -38.07 -18.24
CA ALA A 8 23.76 -37.50 -19.00
C ALA A 8 23.31 -36.14 -18.46
N VAL A 9 23.34 -35.93 -17.12
CA VAL A 9 23.06 -34.62 -16.50
C VAL A 9 24.14 -33.61 -16.91
N ASN A 10 25.41 -33.97 -16.87
CA ASN A 10 26.52 -33.09 -17.26
C ASN A 10 26.45 -32.72 -18.74
N PHE A 11 26.27 -33.69 -19.64
CA PHE A 11 26.12 -33.39 -21.08
C PHE A 11 24.90 -32.49 -21.35
N ARG A 12 23.77 -32.74 -20.68
CA ARG A 12 22.58 -31.89 -20.80
C ARG A 12 22.81 -30.46 -20.30
N VAL A 13 23.55 -30.27 -19.21
CA VAL A 13 23.92 -28.95 -18.69
C VAL A 13 24.83 -28.22 -19.69
N THR A 14 25.85 -28.92 -20.21
CA THR A 14 26.80 -28.36 -21.20
C THR A 14 26.10 -27.96 -22.51
N THR A 15 25.24 -28.82 -23.07
CA THR A 15 24.49 -28.50 -24.30
C THR A 15 23.56 -27.30 -24.11
N LYS A 16 22.86 -27.21 -22.96
CA LYS A 16 22.02 -26.04 -22.64
C LYS A 16 22.82 -24.75 -22.47
N SER A 17 24.03 -24.84 -21.93
CA SER A 17 24.93 -23.69 -21.81
C SER A 17 25.46 -23.21 -23.16
N ILE A 18 25.55 -24.08 -24.17
CA ILE A 18 25.92 -23.73 -25.54
C ILE A 18 24.75 -23.06 -26.28
N GLU A 19 23.51 -23.48 -25.99
CA GLU A 19 22.28 -22.97 -26.62
C GLU A 19 21.71 -21.71 -25.93
N SER A 20 22.13 -21.38 -24.71
CA SER A 20 21.70 -20.14 -24.07
C SER A 20 22.30 -18.96 -24.83
N SER A 21 21.45 -18.22 -25.55
CA SER A 21 21.77 -16.87 -26.01
C SER A 21 22.38 -16.10 -24.84
N LYS A 22 23.42 -15.28 -25.11
CA LYS A 22 24.01 -14.36 -24.11
C LYS A 22 22.93 -13.37 -23.69
N LEU A 23 22.05 -13.78 -22.79
CA LEU A 23 21.11 -12.91 -22.11
C LEU A 23 21.95 -11.85 -21.43
N GLN A 24 21.56 -10.60 -21.59
CA GLN A 24 22.29 -9.48 -21.01
C GLN A 24 22.28 -9.65 -19.49
N ASP A 25 23.46 -9.84 -18.92
CA ASP A 25 23.62 -9.89 -17.47
C ASP A 25 23.31 -8.50 -16.92
N VAL A 26 22.26 -8.40 -16.10
CA VAL A 26 21.84 -7.16 -15.44
C VAL A 26 22.72 -6.82 -14.23
N MET A 27 23.54 -7.78 -13.75
CA MET A 27 24.34 -7.60 -12.54
C MET A 27 25.35 -6.44 -12.61
N PRO A 28 26.13 -6.23 -13.68
CA PRO A 28 27.07 -5.11 -13.74
C PRO A 28 26.37 -3.74 -13.66
N GLU A 29 25.19 -3.62 -14.23
CA GLU A 29 24.39 -2.38 -14.17
C GLU A 29 23.82 -2.16 -12.75
N LEU A 30 23.36 -3.22 -12.09
CA LEU A 30 22.90 -3.13 -10.69
C LEU A 30 24.02 -2.71 -9.74
N LEU A 31 25.20 -3.31 -9.86
CA LEU A 31 26.35 -2.99 -9.00
C LEU A 31 26.84 -1.56 -9.21
N SER A 32 26.92 -1.10 -10.46
CA SER A 32 27.37 0.26 -10.78
C SER A 32 26.39 1.37 -10.40
N THR A 33 25.11 1.04 -10.20
CA THR A 33 24.07 2.00 -9.79
C THR A 33 23.81 2.04 -8.29
N LEU A 34 24.38 1.10 -7.51
CA LEU A 34 24.19 1.08 -6.06
C LEU A 34 24.73 2.37 -5.40
N PRO A 35 23.96 3.01 -4.50
CA PRO A 35 24.43 4.13 -3.71
C PRO A 35 25.61 3.78 -2.79
N SER A 36 26.17 4.80 -2.14
CA SER A 36 27.20 4.60 -1.12
C SER A 36 26.73 3.66 -0.01
N ARG A 37 27.66 2.93 0.62
CA ARG A 37 27.36 2.05 1.77
C ARG A 37 26.56 2.76 2.85
N GLY A 38 26.93 3.99 3.22
CA GLY A 38 26.21 4.75 4.24
C GLY A 38 24.76 5.10 3.85
N THR A 39 24.47 5.26 2.57
CA THR A 39 23.10 5.42 2.06
C THR A 39 22.33 4.10 2.13
N CYS A 40 22.97 3.00 1.73
CA CYS A 40 22.39 1.66 1.82
C CYS A 40 22.10 1.26 3.27
N ASP A 41 22.99 1.58 4.22
CA ASP A 41 22.80 1.35 5.65
C ASP A 41 21.54 2.08 6.16
N GLN A 42 21.39 3.37 5.82
CA GLN A 42 20.21 4.15 6.21
C GLN A 42 18.91 3.58 5.64
N ALA A 43 18.92 3.16 4.37
CA ALA A 43 17.75 2.56 3.74
C ALA A 43 17.43 1.18 4.37
N LEU A 44 18.44 0.35 4.61
CA LEU A 44 18.29 -0.94 5.29
C LEU A 44 17.64 -0.77 6.66
N GLU A 45 18.15 0.14 7.49
CA GLU A 45 17.56 0.41 8.81
C GLU A 45 16.13 0.97 8.70
N GLY A 46 15.84 1.76 7.65
CA GLY A 46 14.48 2.19 7.33
C GLY A 46 13.54 1.00 7.06
N TYR A 47 13.95 0.07 6.21
CA TYR A 47 13.18 -1.15 5.90
C TYR A 47 12.96 -2.03 7.14
N LEU A 48 14.03 -2.28 7.92
CA LEU A 48 13.99 -3.15 9.10
C LEU A 48 13.10 -2.58 10.21
N ARG A 49 13.11 -1.26 10.42
CA ARG A 49 12.28 -0.62 11.46
C ARG A 49 10.81 -0.45 11.07
N THR A 50 10.42 -0.76 9.83
CA THR A 50 9.05 -0.53 9.32
C THR A 50 8.43 -1.77 8.68
N PHE A 51 8.80 -2.10 7.44
CA PHE A 51 8.13 -3.12 6.65
C PHE A 51 8.51 -4.53 7.09
N GLU A 52 9.75 -4.77 7.50
CA GLU A 52 10.21 -6.11 7.85
C GLU A 52 9.45 -6.68 9.05
N GLN A 53 9.10 -5.88 10.06
CA GLN A 53 8.37 -6.40 11.24
C GLN A 53 6.95 -6.89 10.89
N ILE A 54 6.36 -6.40 9.80
CA ILE A 54 5.03 -6.78 9.34
C ILE A 54 5.13 -7.94 8.34
N PHE A 55 5.97 -7.78 7.32
CA PHE A 55 6.03 -8.69 6.17
C PHE A 55 7.08 -9.80 6.32
N ARG A 56 7.97 -9.77 7.32
CA ARG A 56 8.91 -10.86 7.70
C ARG A 56 9.50 -11.59 6.49
N VAL A 57 10.03 -10.84 5.52
CA VAL A 57 10.52 -11.42 4.27
C VAL A 57 11.88 -12.06 4.52
N LEU A 58 12.68 -11.49 5.42
CA LEU A 58 14.05 -11.87 5.64
C LEU A 58 14.22 -12.69 6.92
N HIS A 59 15.37 -13.34 7.00
CA HIS A 59 15.98 -13.66 8.28
C HIS A 59 17.06 -12.61 8.53
N ILE A 60 16.86 -11.72 9.51
CA ILE A 60 17.69 -10.52 9.67
C ILE A 60 19.17 -10.87 9.89
N PRO A 61 19.55 -11.81 10.77
CA PRO A 61 20.95 -12.17 11.01
C PRO A 61 21.65 -12.67 9.74
N THR A 62 20.99 -13.55 8.98
CA THR A 62 21.54 -14.06 7.71
C THR A 62 21.73 -12.93 6.70
N PHE A 63 20.73 -12.06 6.53
CA PHE A 63 20.83 -10.95 5.58
C PHE A 63 21.94 -9.96 5.96
N ARG A 64 22.09 -9.63 7.25
CA ARG A 64 23.17 -8.75 7.73
C ARG A 64 24.55 -9.36 7.47
N HIS A 65 24.70 -10.67 7.66
CA HIS A 65 25.93 -11.37 7.33
C HIS A 65 26.26 -11.30 5.83
N GLU A 66 25.28 -11.60 4.96
CA GLU A 66 25.42 -11.47 3.51
C GLU A 66 25.77 -10.02 3.11
N TYR A 67 25.18 -9.03 3.78
CA TYR A 67 25.41 -7.60 3.56
C TYR A 67 26.84 -7.15 3.90
N GLU A 68 27.41 -7.61 5.02
CA GLU A 68 28.80 -7.31 5.37
C GLU A 68 29.78 -7.96 4.39
N GLN A 69 29.50 -9.20 3.97
CA GLN A 69 30.31 -9.88 2.95
C GLN A 69 30.26 -9.16 1.60
N PHE A 70 29.09 -8.69 1.19
CA PHE A 70 28.89 -7.95 -0.05
C PHE A 70 29.84 -6.76 -0.16
N TRP A 71 29.96 -5.95 0.89
CA TRP A 71 30.85 -4.78 0.88
C TRP A 71 32.34 -5.12 0.86
N THR A 72 32.70 -6.37 1.13
CA THR A 72 34.08 -6.86 1.01
C THR A 72 34.37 -7.33 -0.42
N ASN A 73 33.40 -7.96 -1.09
CA ASN A 73 33.56 -8.47 -2.45
C ASN A 73 32.24 -8.45 -3.26
N PRO A 74 31.85 -7.28 -3.82
CA PRO A 74 30.57 -7.12 -4.51
C PRO A 74 30.40 -8.00 -5.75
N GLU A 75 31.47 -8.23 -6.50
CA GLU A 75 31.47 -8.98 -7.77
C GLU A 75 31.16 -10.47 -7.61
N CYS A 76 31.34 -11.03 -6.40
CA CYS A 76 31.04 -12.43 -6.10
C CYS A 76 29.66 -12.61 -5.44
N ALA A 77 28.88 -11.54 -5.29
CA ALA A 77 27.61 -11.61 -4.61
C ALA A 77 26.55 -12.36 -5.46
N PRO A 78 25.74 -13.25 -4.85
CA PRO A 78 24.65 -13.91 -5.57
C PRO A 78 23.65 -12.89 -6.13
N THR A 79 23.17 -13.11 -7.35
CA THR A 79 22.16 -12.25 -8.02
C THR A 79 20.95 -11.99 -7.14
N ALA A 80 20.42 -13.03 -6.50
CA ALA A 80 19.26 -12.89 -5.62
C ALA A 80 19.56 -11.99 -4.40
N PHE A 81 20.78 -12.01 -3.87
CA PHE A 81 21.17 -11.10 -2.78
C PHE A 81 21.19 -9.64 -3.25
N VAL A 82 21.83 -9.36 -4.38
CA VAL A 82 21.90 -7.99 -4.93
C VAL A 82 20.50 -7.46 -5.25
N LEU A 83 19.62 -8.31 -5.81
CA LEU A 83 18.21 -7.96 -6.04
C LEU A 83 17.45 -7.69 -4.73
N LYS A 84 17.63 -8.51 -3.68
CA LYS A 84 17.07 -8.23 -2.35
C LYS A 84 17.56 -6.87 -1.86
N LEU A 85 18.87 -6.59 -1.96
CA LEU A 85 19.47 -5.34 -1.50
C LEU A 85 18.91 -4.12 -2.22
N VAL A 86 18.91 -4.07 -3.56
CA VAL A 86 18.41 -2.89 -4.30
C VAL A 86 16.92 -2.65 -4.05
N LEU A 87 16.12 -3.70 -3.85
CA LEU A 87 14.69 -3.56 -3.52
C LEU A 87 14.48 -3.08 -2.08
N ILE A 88 15.29 -3.56 -1.13
CA ILE A 88 15.31 -3.05 0.25
C ILE A 88 15.72 -1.57 0.27
N VAL A 89 16.74 -1.20 -0.51
CA VAL A 89 17.16 0.20 -0.67
C VAL A 89 16.03 1.03 -1.29
N THR A 90 15.29 0.48 -2.25
CA THR A 90 14.11 1.14 -2.84
C THR A 90 13.02 1.40 -1.79
N ILE A 91 12.68 0.40 -0.99
CA ILE A 91 11.62 0.50 0.03
C ILE A 91 12.06 1.46 1.15
N GLY A 92 13.25 1.24 1.70
CA GLY A 92 13.80 2.02 2.81
C GLY A 92 14.21 3.44 2.42
N GLY A 93 14.56 3.67 1.14
CA GLY A 93 14.92 4.97 0.62
C GLY A 93 13.82 6.01 0.80
N VAL A 94 12.54 5.61 0.77
CA VAL A 94 11.39 6.49 1.07
C VAL A 94 11.43 7.07 2.48
N LEU A 95 12.11 6.39 3.40
CA LEU A 95 12.17 6.72 4.82
C LEU A 95 13.40 7.56 5.19
N ILE A 96 14.29 7.83 4.21
CA ILE A 96 15.44 8.71 4.38
C ILE A 96 14.95 10.16 4.48
N ALA A 97 15.43 10.89 5.49
CA ALA A 97 15.03 12.26 5.74
C ALA A 97 15.59 13.24 4.70
N ASP A 98 16.79 12.99 4.20
CA ASP A 98 17.39 13.74 3.10
C ASP A 98 16.63 13.48 1.80
N ARG A 99 15.93 14.51 1.32
CA ARG A 99 15.12 14.44 0.11
C ARG A 99 15.95 14.18 -1.14
N ALA A 100 17.12 14.79 -1.28
CA ALA A 100 17.95 14.64 -2.48
C ALA A 100 18.42 13.18 -2.62
N VAL A 101 18.89 12.57 -1.53
CA VAL A 101 19.27 11.16 -1.50
C VAL A 101 18.08 10.26 -1.79
N SER A 102 16.94 10.57 -1.17
CA SER A 102 15.72 9.79 -1.32
C SER A 102 15.10 9.90 -2.73
N ASP A 103 15.28 11.03 -3.41
CA ASP A 103 14.88 11.26 -4.81
C ASP A 103 15.78 10.52 -5.78
N GLU A 104 17.08 10.50 -5.52
CA GLU A 104 18.05 9.76 -6.32
C GLU A 104 17.77 8.26 -6.29
N ILE A 105 17.53 7.69 -5.09
CA ILE A 105 17.11 6.28 -4.96
C ILE A 105 15.84 6.01 -5.78
N ARG A 106 14.85 6.91 -5.73
CA ARG A 106 13.60 6.75 -6.48
C ARG A 106 13.83 6.74 -7.99
N ARG A 107 14.78 7.55 -8.49
CA ARG A 107 15.15 7.59 -9.92
C ARG A 107 15.74 6.25 -10.37
N LEU A 108 16.58 5.64 -9.55
CA LEU A 108 17.21 4.34 -9.81
C LEU A 108 16.26 3.15 -9.63
N ALA A 109 15.27 3.28 -8.74
CA ALA A 109 14.32 2.22 -8.39
C ALA A 109 13.58 1.61 -9.58
N ARG A 110 13.29 2.39 -10.63
CA ARG A 110 12.65 1.86 -11.86
C ARG A 110 13.54 0.83 -12.58
N GLY A 111 14.83 1.11 -12.71
CA GLY A 111 15.80 0.17 -13.29
C GLY A 111 15.93 -1.10 -12.45
N TRP A 112 16.03 -0.94 -11.13
CA TRP A 112 16.14 -2.08 -10.21
C TRP A 112 14.87 -2.96 -10.19
N THR A 113 13.68 -2.36 -10.21
CA THR A 113 12.43 -3.12 -10.27
C THR A 113 12.21 -3.80 -11.61
N TYR A 114 12.69 -3.22 -12.70
CA TYR A 114 12.72 -3.87 -14.02
C TYR A 114 13.65 -5.08 -14.01
N ALA A 115 14.88 -4.92 -13.52
CA ALA A 115 15.85 -6.01 -13.42
C ALA A 115 15.32 -7.17 -12.55
N ALA A 116 14.69 -6.87 -11.41
CA ALA A 116 14.06 -7.88 -10.56
C ALA A 116 12.93 -8.62 -11.28
N GLN A 117 12.03 -7.90 -11.97
CA GLN A 117 10.95 -8.53 -12.73
C GLN A 117 11.50 -9.43 -13.84
N TRP A 118 12.51 -8.96 -14.57
CA TRP A 118 13.17 -9.73 -15.62
C TRP A 118 13.82 -11.00 -15.07
N TRP A 119 14.49 -10.93 -13.91
CA TRP A 119 15.12 -12.11 -13.31
C TRP A 119 14.09 -13.16 -12.84
N ILE A 120 12.94 -12.71 -12.30
CA ILE A 120 11.88 -13.61 -11.81
C ILE A 120 11.10 -14.25 -12.96
N MET A 121 10.71 -13.47 -13.97
CA MET A 121 9.76 -13.88 -15.02
C MET A 121 10.44 -14.15 -16.38
N GLY A 122 11.75 -13.93 -16.47
CA GLY A 122 12.51 -14.10 -17.69
C GLY A 122 12.93 -15.55 -17.94
N PRO A 123 13.80 -15.79 -18.94
CA PRO A 123 14.24 -17.14 -19.31
C PRO A 123 14.97 -17.90 -18.19
N THR A 124 15.44 -17.19 -17.17
CA THR A 124 16.10 -17.71 -15.97
C THR A 124 15.12 -17.96 -14.81
N GLU A 125 13.81 -17.96 -15.03
CA GLU A 125 12.77 -18.14 -13.98
C GLU A 125 13.02 -19.35 -13.06
N ARG A 126 13.67 -20.40 -13.58
CA ARG A 126 14.04 -21.58 -12.81
C ARG A 126 15.01 -21.28 -11.66
N GLU A 127 15.89 -20.30 -11.81
CA GLU A 127 16.79 -19.83 -10.76
C GLU A 127 16.04 -19.08 -9.65
N ALA A 128 14.90 -18.50 -9.99
CA ALA A 128 13.98 -17.86 -9.04
C ALA A 128 12.98 -18.85 -8.41
N MET A 129 12.93 -20.12 -8.82
CA MET A 129 12.05 -21.15 -8.23
C MET A 129 12.56 -21.70 -6.89
N ASN A 130 12.81 -20.82 -5.92
CA ASN A 130 13.24 -21.15 -4.56
C ASN A 130 12.81 -20.05 -3.57
N LEU A 131 13.20 -20.17 -2.30
CA LEU A 131 12.85 -19.20 -1.26
C LEU A 131 13.40 -17.79 -1.56
N ASN A 132 14.63 -17.67 -2.08
CA ASN A 132 15.19 -16.37 -2.43
C ASN A 132 14.38 -15.69 -3.53
N GLY A 133 13.90 -16.44 -4.53
CA GLY A 133 13.02 -15.87 -5.56
C GLY A 133 11.69 -15.36 -5.01
N VAL A 134 11.07 -16.08 -4.06
CA VAL A 134 9.89 -15.57 -3.35
C VAL A 134 10.21 -14.30 -2.55
N GLN A 135 11.35 -14.26 -1.86
CA GLN A 135 11.79 -13.07 -1.12
C GLN A 135 11.95 -11.85 -2.04
N VAL A 136 12.68 -12.01 -3.15
CA VAL A 136 12.86 -10.95 -4.15
C VAL A 136 11.51 -10.51 -4.71
N PHE A 137 10.59 -11.44 -4.98
CA PHE A 137 9.28 -11.09 -5.54
C PHE A 137 8.38 -10.36 -4.52
N CYS A 138 8.36 -10.77 -3.25
CA CYS A 138 7.69 -10.03 -2.18
C CYS A 138 8.24 -8.59 -2.08
N LEU A 139 9.57 -8.44 -2.06
CA LEU A 139 10.23 -7.13 -2.02
C LEU A 139 9.93 -6.30 -3.26
N LEU A 140 9.83 -6.91 -4.45
CA LEU A 140 9.49 -6.22 -5.69
C LEU A 140 8.11 -5.59 -5.62
N ILE A 141 7.11 -6.34 -5.15
CA ILE A 141 5.74 -5.82 -5.01
C ILE A 141 5.70 -4.70 -3.97
N LEU A 142 6.34 -4.89 -2.81
CA LEU A 142 6.43 -3.84 -1.79
C LEU A 142 7.15 -2.59 -2.30
N ALA A 143 8.24 -2.74 -3.04
CA ALA A 143 8.99 -1.64 -3.63
C ALA A 143 8.13 -0.81 -4.59
N ARG A 144 7.31 -1.47 -5.42
CA ARG A 144 6.37 -0.82 -6.34
C ARG A 144 5.32 -0.01 -5.60
N GLU A 145 4.70 -0.59 -4.59
CA GLU A 145 3.62 0.05 -3.85
C GLU A 145 4.12 1.21 -2.97
N VAL A 146 5.28 1.05 -2.31
CA VAL A 146 5.84 2.08 -1.42
C VAL A 146 6.35 3.31 -2.20
N ASN A 147 6.72 3.14 -3.47
CA ASN A 147 7.27 4.21 -4.31
C ASN A 147 6.33 4.71 -5.42
N SER A 148 5.15 4.10 -5.58
CA SER A 148 4.27 4.31 -6.76
C SER A 148 5.07 4.18 -8.06
N LEU A 149 5.57 2.97 -8.33
CA LEU A 149 6.36 2.68 -9.55
C LEU A 149 5.49 2.10 -10.69
N GLY A 150 4.17 2.16 -10.56
CA GLY A 150 3.21 1.62 -11.53
C GLY A 150 3.27 0.10 -11.74
N GLY A 151 2.57 -0.33 -12.80
CA GLY A 151 2.41 -1.73 -13.18
C GLY A 151 1.16 -2.38 -12.58
N ALA A 152 0.64 -3.42 -13.25
CA ALA A 152 -0.50 -4.19 -12.75
C ALA A 152 -0.08 -5.03 -11.54
N ALA A 153 -0.15 -4.45 -10.33
CA ALA A 153 0.20 -5.10 -9.08
C ALA A 153 -0.53 -6.44 -8.90
N SER A 154 -1.78 -6.53 -9.36
CA SER A 154 -2.59 -7.76 -9.32
C SER A 154 -1.97 -8.92 -10.11
N ILE A 155 -1.49 -8.67 -11.34
CA ILE A 155 -0.86 -9.70 -12.17
C ILE A 155 0.42 -10.20 -11.51
N ALA A 156 1.29 -9.28 -11.07
CA ALA A 156 2.52 -9.63 -10.38
C ALA A 156 2.26 -10.42 -9.09
N THR A 157 1.22 -10.04 -8.35
CA THR A 157 0.82 -10.71 -7.11
C THR A 157 0.28 -12.13 -7.36
N GLU A 158 -0.53 -12.34 -8.41
CA GLU A 158 -0.97 -13.69 -8.79
C GLU A 158 0.20 -14.56 -9.24
N SER A 159 1.19 -14.02 -9.96
CA SER A 159 2.42 -14.73 -10.30
C SER A 159 3.23 -15.11 -9.05
N LEU A 160 3.36 -14.22 -8.07
CA LEU A 160 3.98 -14.52 -6.78
C LEU A 160 3.24 -15.64 -6.05
N LEU A 161 1.91 -15.58 -5.99
CA LEU A 161 1.09 -16.62 -5.37
C LEU A 161 1.36 -17.97 -6.04
N LYS A 162 1.35 -18.02 -7.38
CA LYS A 162 1.67 -19.24 -8.14
C LYS A 162 3.08 -19.76 -7.86
N LEU A 163 4.08 -18.89 -7.81
CA LEU A 163 5.45 -19.27 -7.43
C LEU A 163 5.49 -19.91 -6.02
N ALA A 164 4.84 -19.28 -5.04
CA ALA A 164 4.75 -19.80 -3.68
C ALA A 164 4.08 -21.18 -3.62
N PHE A 165 3.06 -21.42 -4.44
CA PHE A 165 2.45 -22.74 -4.61
C PHE A 165 3.42 -23.75 -5.23
N THR A 166 4.09 -23.39 -6.32
CA THR A 166 5.04 -24.24 -7.04
C THR A 166 6.16 -24.76 -6.14
N ILE A 167 6.69 -23.92 -5.25
CA ILE A 167 7.76 -24.32 -4.32
C ILE A 167 7.25 -24.93 -2.99
N GLY A 168 5.93 -25.07 -2.86
CA GLY A 168 5.28 -25.77 -1.73
C GLY A 168 5.13 -24.95 -0.43
N LEU A 169 5.08 -23.61 -0.47
CA LEU A 169 4.93 -22.79 0.74
C LEU A 169 3.59 -22.98 1.46
N HIS A 170 2.55 -23.38 0.73
CA HIS A 170 1.21 -23.64 1.26
C HIS A 170 1.11 -24.93 2.08
N LEU A 171 2.12 -25.81 2.01
CA LEU A 171 2.17 -27.08 2.71
C LEU A 171 2.82 -26.90 4.09
N ASP A 172 2.34 -27.64 5.10
CA ASP A 172 2.98 -27.62 6.42
C ASP A 172 4.39 -28.22 6.34
N PRO A 173 5.44 -27.48 6.76
CA PRO A 173 6.79 -27.97 6.73
C PRO A 173 7.01 -29.32 7.45
N SER A 174 6.16 -29.66 8.42
CA SER A 174 6.24 -30.95 9.12
C SER A 174 5.90 -32.17 8.24
N THR A 175 5.41 -31.96 7.01
CA THR A 175 5.11 -33.05 6.06
C THR A 175 6.30 -33.40 5.16
N PHE A 176 7.36 -32.58 5.14
CA PHE A 176 8.59 -32.86 4.37
C PHE A 176 9.59 -33.68 5.19
N HIS A 177 10.68 -34.08 4.52
CA HIS A 177 11.88 -34.57 5.22
C HIS A 177 12.37 -33.53 6.24
N PRO A 178 13.07 -33.93 7.33
CA PRO A 178 13.51 -33.01 8.37
C PRO A 178 14.25 -31.79 7.79
N LEU A 179 13.61 -30.63 7.88
CA LEU A 179 14.19 -29.34 7.50
C LEU A 179 14.77 -28.66 8.75
N PRO A 180 15.85 -27.88 8.62
CA PRO A 180 16.32 -27.03 9.72
C PRO A 180 15.24 -26.06 10.18
N ILE A 181 15.26 -25.67 11.47
CA ILE A 181 14.21 -24.82 12.06
C ILE A 181 14.07 -23.48 11.31
N LEU A 182 15.19 -22.89 10.90
CA LEU A 182 15.20 -21.64 10.13
C LEU A 182 14.43 -21.78 8.81
N GLN A 183 14.61 -22.89 8.09
CA GLN A 183 13.91 -23.15 6.84
C GLN A 183 12.41 -23.36 7.05
N ILE A 184 12.04 -24.04 8.13
CA ILE A 184 10.63 -24.24 8.52
C ILE A 184 9.96 -22.89 8.79
N GLU A 185 10.58 -22.06 9.63
CA GLU A 185 10.01 -20.78 10.04
C GLU A 185 10.00 -19.76 8.89
N LEU A 186 11.06 -19.70 8.06
CA LEU A 186 11.06 -18.86 6.86
C LEU A 186 9.95 -19.24 5.88
N ARG A 187 9.69 -20.54 5.66
CA ARG A 187 8.58 -20.98 4.80
C ARG A 187 7.22 -20.53 5.33
N ARG A 188 6.99 -20.66 6.64
CA ARG A 188 5.75 -20.20 7.29
C ARG A 188 5.58 -18.70 7.19
N ARG A 189 6.63 -17.92 7.52
CA ARG A 189 6.64 -16.46 7.43
C ARG A 189 6.32 -16.00 6.01
N LEU A 190 7.04 -16.53 5.01
CA LEU A 190 6.84 -16.16 3.61
C LEU A 190 5.46 -16.54 3.08
N TRP A 191 4.91 -17.69 3.47
CA TRP A 191 3.54 -18.03 3.09
C TRP A 191 2.52 -16.99 3.59
N ILE A 192 2.61 -16.62 4.87
CA ILE A 192 1.73 -15.60 5.45
C ILE A 192 1.90 -14.26 4.73
N THR A 193 3.14 -13.89 4.40
CA THR A 193 3.44 -12.66 3.66
C THR A 193 2.88 -12.65 2.26
N VAL A 194 3.00 -13.75 1.51
CA VAL A 194 2.43 -13.89 0.17
C VAL A 194 0.91 -13.74 0.22
N VAL A 195 0.26 -14.39 1.18
CA VAL A 195 -1.19 -14.27 1.40
C VAL A 195 -1.56 -12.84 1.77
N GLU A 196 -0.79 -12.18 2.65
CA GLU A 196 -1.01 -10.80 3.06
C GLU A 196 -0.94 -9.84 1.88
N ILE A 197 0.09 -9.94 1.05
CA ILE A 197 0.25 -9.15 -0.18
C ILE A 197 -0.94 -9.42 -1.12
N THR A 198 -1.38 -10.66 -1.26
CA THR A 198 -2.53 -11.01 -2.12
C THR A 198 -3.83 -10.39 -1.63
N VAL A 199 -4.10 -10.42 -0.32
CA VAL A 199 -5.29 -9.78 0.25
C VAL A 199 -5.24 -8.26 0.08
N LEU A 200 -4.08 -7.63 0.29
CA LEU A 200 -3.89 -6.19 0.07
C LEU A 200 -4.11 -5.80 -1.40
N THR A 201 -3.49 -6.51 -2.33
CA THR A 201 -3.61 -6.21 -3.76
C THR A 201 -5.05 -6.45 -4.29
N SER A 202 -5.74 -7.49 -3.83
CA SER A 202 -7.14 -7.73 -4.19
C SER A 202 -8.09 -6.68 -3.63
N LEU A 203 -7.78 -6.11 -2.45
CA LEU A 203 -8.52 -4.98 -1.91
C LEU A 203 -8.38 -3.72 -2.79
N ASP A 204 -7.21 -3.51 -3.39
CA ASP A 204 -6.92 -2.33 -4.22
C ASP A 204 -7.38 -2.44 -5.67
N SER A 205 -7.39 -3.65 -6.24
CA SER A 205 -7.65 -3.88 -7.67
C SER A 205 -9.11 -4.20 -8.02
N THR A 206 -10.00 -4.35 -7.04
CA THR A 206 -11.39 -4.83 -7.20
C THR A 206 -11.54 -6.20 -7.89
N LEU A 207 -10.43 -6.91 -8.08
CA LEU A 207 -10.40 -8.25 -8.68
C LEU A 207 -10.73 -9.33 -7.63
N PRO A 208 -11.48 -10.39 -7.99
CA PRO A 208 -11.76 -11.49 -7.08
C PRO A 208 -10.47 -12.05 -6.46
N LEU A 209 -10.48 -12.27 -5.15
CA LEU A 209 -9.36 -12.90 -4.45
C LEU A 209 -9.18 -14.34 -4.93
N SER A 210 -7.94 -14.74 -5.17
CA SER A 210 -7.62 -16.10 -5.61
C SER A 210 -8.14 -17.15 -4.62
N LEU A 211 -8.92 -18.13 -5.12
CA LEU A 211 -9.47 -19.22 -4.30
C LEU A 211 -8.39 -20.00 -3.54
N LEU A 212 -7.18 -20.04 -4.11
CA LEU A 212 -6.01 -20.68 -3.53
C LEU A 212 -5.67 -20.19 -2.12
N VAL A 213 -5.93 -18.92 -1.82
CA VAL A 213 -5.71 -18.32 -0.49
C VAL A 213 -6.64 -18.93 0.56
N SER A 214 -7.84 -19.37 0.18
CA SER A 214 -8.86 -19.87 1.11
C SER A 214 -8.75 -21.37 1.40
N THR A 215 -8.08 -22.12 0.52
CA THR A 215 -8.08 -23.59 0.54
C THR A 215 -7.08 -24.18 1.54
N PHE A 216 -5.94 -23.52 1.75
CA PHE A 216 -4.82 -24.08 2.52
C PHE A 216 -4.52 -23.26 3.78
N LYS A 217 -4.42 -23.94 4.92
CA LYS A 217 -4.18 -23.33 6.23
C LYS A 217 -2.97 -24.00 6.91
N PRO A 218 -1.74 -23.75 6.44
CA PRO A 218 -0.56 -24.26 7.13
C PRO A 218 -0.45 -23.64 8.54
N LYS A 219 0.33 -24.28 9.41
CA LYS A 219 0.56 -23.78 10.77
C LYS A 219 1.16 -22.37 10.73
N PRO A 220 0.72 -21.48 11.64
CA PRO A 220 1.29 -20.14 11.74
C PRO A 220 2.79 -20.21 12.09
N PRO A 221 3.58 -19.17 11.77
CA PRO A 221 4.95 -19.06 12.25
C PRO A 221 4.98 -19.05 13.79
N THR A 222 6.09 -19.51 14.36
CA THR A 222 6.29 -19.55 15.81
C THR A 222 6.81 -18.19 16.28
N ASN A 223 6.42 -17.78 17.50
CA ASN A 223 6.93 -16.55 18.11
C ASN A 223 8.34 -16.77 18.69
N ILE A 224 9.34 -16.78 17.81
CA ILE A 224 10.77 -16.97 18.10
C ILE A 224 11.52 -15.72 17.59
N SER A 225 12.58 -15.29 18.28
CA SER A 225 13.44 -14.21 17.78
C SER A 225 14.34 -14.72 16.67
N ASP A 226 14.73 -13.86 15.74
CA ASP A 226 15.62 -14.28 14.66
C ASP A 226 17.00 -14.74 15.17
N GLU A 227 17.50 -14.14 16.24
CA GLU A 227 18.79 -14.55 16.83
C GLU A 227 18.78 -16.00 17.36
N ASP A 228 17.59 -16.53 17.69
CA ASP A 228 17.42 -17.90 18.17
C ASP A 228 17.24 -18.93 17.03
N LEU A 229 17.12 -18.47 15.77
CA LEU A 229 16.92 -19.33 14.61
C LEU A 229 18.26 -19.69 13.94
N ASP A 230 18.94 -20.67 14.53
CA ASP A 230 20.19 -21.20 13.97
C ASP A 230 19.94 -22.02 12.68
N PRO A 231 20.61 -21.70 11.54
CA PRO A 231 20.55 -22.44 10.28
C PRO A 231 20.81 -23.95 10.38
N GLU A 232 21.59 -24.40 11.36
CA GLU A 232 22.00 -25.80 11.50
C GLU A 232 21.16 -26.57 12.54
N SER A 233 20.35 -25.87 13.33
CA SER A 233 19.58 -26.48 14.41
C SER A 233 18.36 -27.24 13.91
N GLN A 234 18.14 -28.42 14.50
CA GLN A 234 16.93 -29.22 14.31
C GLN A 234 15.78 -28.63 15.15
N PRO A 235 14.52 -28.77 14.71
CA PRO A 235 13.38 -28.20 15.41
C PRO A 235 13.24 -28.76 16.84
N ASP A 236 13.54 -27.94 17.85
CA ASP A 236 13.15 -28.19 19.25
C ASP A 236 11.90 -27.38 19.59
N VAL A 237 10.86 -28.07 20.08
CA VAL A 237 9.55 -27.52 20.42
C VAL A 237 9.62 -26.57 21.63
N ARG A 238 10.73 -26.56 22.38
CA ARG A 238 10.90 -25.81 23.63
C ARG A 238 11.16 -24.31 23.48
N LEU A 239 11.42 -23.79 22.28
CA LEU A 239 11.82 -22.38 22.05
C LEU A 239 10.65 -21.40 21.92
N ALA A 240 9.39 -21.86 21.96
CA ALA A 240 8.24 -20.96 21.87
C ALA A 240 8.14 -20.08 23.13
N THR A 241 8.48 -18.79 23.00
CA THR A 241 8.33 -17.82 24.08
C THR A 241 6.87 -17.36 24.16
N ASN A 242 6.09 -18.05 25.00
CA ASN A 242 4.72 -17.66 25.27
C ASN A 242 4.71 -16.33 26.03
N GLY A 243 4.31 -15.25 25.34
CA GLY A 243 4.06 -13.94 25.94
C GLY A 243 5.23 -12.95 25.91
N ILE A 244 6.38 -13.30 25.33
CA ILE A 244 7.50 -12.37 25.10
C ILE A 244 7.38 -11.79 23.69
N LYS A 245 7.62 -10.48 23.54
CA LYS A 245 7.66 -9.84 22.22
C LYS A 245 8.91 -10.30 21.47
N THR A 246 8.75 -10.76 20.24
CA THR A 246 9.84 -11.11 19.33
C THR A 246 9.66 -10.40 17.99
N ASP A 247 10.62 -10.58 17.08
CA ASP A 247 10.58 -10.03 15.73
C ASP A 247 9.34 -10.45 14.92
N CYS A 248 8.71 -11.59 15.26
CA CYS A 248 7.48 -12.10 14.62
C CYS A 248 6.18 -11.58 15.24
N SER A 249 6.22 -10.84 16.34
CA SER A 249 5.03 -10.46 17.11
C SER A 249 4.01 -9.63 16.30
N LEU A 250 4.46 -8.74 15.42
CA LEU A 250 3.56 -7.91 14.60
C LEU A 250 2.92 -8.70 13.45
N GLN A 251 3.67 -9.58 12.77
CA GLN A 251 3.09 -10.50 11.79
C GLN A 251 2.03 -11.40 12.43
N LEU A 252 2.29 -11.91 13.64
CA LEU A 252 1.34 -12.72 14.41
C LEU A 252 0.12 -11.93 14.87
N LEU A 253 0.29 -10.66 15.25
CA LEU A 253 -0.82 -9.75 15.58
C LEU A 253 -1.74 -9.57 14.37
N LEU A 254 -1.17 -9.27 13.19
CA LEU A 254 -1.92 -9.06 11.95
C LEU A 254 -2.56 -10.37 11.43
N LEU A 255 -1.92 -11.51 11.68
CA LEU A 255 -2.44 -12.84 11.32
C LEU A 255 -3.78 -13.16 12.01
N LYS A 256 -4.01 -12.65 13.23
CA LYS A 256 -5.28 -12.87 13.96
C LYS A 256 -6.51 -12.40 13.19
N SER A 257 -6.39 -11.30 12.43
CA SER A 257 -7.50 -10.75 11.65
C SER A 257 -7.55 -11.26 10.21
N LEU A 258 -6.52 -11.97 9.73
CA LEU A 258 -6.42 -12.41 8.34
C LEU A 258 -7.65 -13.21 7.84
N PRO A 259 -8.20 -14.19 8.61
CA PRO A 259 -9.40 -14.92 8.17
C PRO A 259 -10.63 -14.03 7.97
N LEU A 260 -10.77 -12.97 8.77
CA LEU A 260 -11.85 -11.99 8.61
C LEU A 260 -11.60 -11.13 7.37
N ARG A 261 -10.36 -10.66 7.17
CA ARG A 261 -9.99 -9.84 6.01
C ARG A 261 -10.20 -10.58 4.69
N ILE A 262 -9.84 -11.86 4.62
CA ILE A 262 -10.11 -12.73 3.45
C ILE A 262 -11.61 -12.81 3.16
N GLN A 263 -12.45 -13.02 4.19
CA GLN A 263 -13.91 -13.06 4.02
C GLN A 263 -14.47 -11.74 3.50
N ILE A 264 -13.98 -10.61 4.03
CA ILE A 264 -14.39 -9.27 3.62
C ILE A 264 -14.01 -9.03 2.17
N VAL A 265 -12.75 -9.25 1.78
CA VAL A 265 -12.29 -9.04 0.39
C VAL A 265 -13.06 -9.92 -0.59
N ASN A 266 -13.30 -11.19 -0.27
CA ASN A 266 -14.14 -12.07 -1.09
C ASN A 266 -15.55 -11.53 -1.27
N GLN A 267 -16.16 -10.99 -0.20
CA GLN A 267 -17.51 -10.40 -0.29
C GLN A 267 -17.49 -9.11 -1.11
N LEU A 268 -16.52 -8.21 -0.88
CA LEU A 268 -16.43 -6.92 -1.57
C LEU A 268 -16.23 -7.08 -3.08
N ASN A 269 -15.47 -8.09 -3.50
CA ASN A 269 -15.18 -8.33 -4.91
C ASN A 269 -16.17 -9.31 -5.58
N ASN A 270 -17.24 -9.72 -4.87
CA ASN A 270 -18.30 -10.54 -5.45
C ASN A 270 -19.39 -9.66 -6.09
N VAL A 271 -19.26 -9.40 -7.39
CA VAL A 271 -20.16 -8.52 -8.18
C VAL A 271 -21.63 -8.94 -8.14
N HIS A 272 -21.91 -10.23 -7.92
CA HIS A 272 -23.28 -10.76 -7.87
C HIS A 272 -23.75 -11.07 -6.44
N GLY A 273 -22.94 -10.78 -5.43
CA GLY A 273 -23.27 -11.03 -4.04
C GLY A 273 -24.21 -9.97 -3.48
N GLU A 274 -25.31 -10.38 -2.85
CA GLU A 274 -26.10 -9.46 -2.04
C GLU A 274 -25.32 -9.06 -0.77
N HIS A 275 -25.16 -7.76 -0.56
CA HIS A 275 -24.59 -7.24 0.68
C HIS A 275 -25.72 -7.01 1.69
N SER A 276 -25.80 -7.85 2.72
CA SER A 276 -26.67 -7.62 3.87
C SER A 276 -26.08 -6.57 4.81
N TYR A 277 -26.94 -5.70 5.33
CA TYR A 277 -26.54 -4.69 6.30
C TYR A 277 -26.12 -5.32 7.64
N GLU A 278 -26.80 -6.38 8.06
CA GLU A 278 -26.48 -7.15 9.25
C GLU A 278 -25.05 -7.71 9.17
N ARG A 279 -24.66 -8.22 7.98
CA ARG A 279 -23.30 -8.73 7.77
C ARG A 279 -22.25 -7.61 7.80
N ALA A 280 -22.58 -6.45 7.26
CA ALA A 280 -21.71 -5.28 7.33
C ALA A 280 -21.48 -4.83 8.79
N LEU A 281 -22.53 -4.78 9.61
CA LEU A 281 -22.43 -4.50 11.03
C LEU A 281 -21.58 -5.54 11.77
N GLU A 282 -21.77 -6.83 11.47
CA GLU A 282 -20.97 -7.90 12.07
C GLU A 282 -19.47 -7.76 11.75
N PHE A 283 -19.14 -7.54 10.48
CA PHE A 283 -17.76 -7.32 10.04
C PHE A 283 -17.16 -6.05 10.63
N GLY A 284 -17.90 -4.94 10.63
CA GLY A 284 -17.48 -3.69 11.26
C GLY A 284 -17.13 -3.88 12.74
N ASN A 285 -17.99 -4.55 13.51
CA ASN A 285 -17.76 -4.81 14.93
C ASN A 285 -16.51 -5.66 15.18
N LYS A 286 -16.27 -6.69 14.36
CA LYS A 286 -15.08 -7.54 14.47
C LYS A 286 -13.80 -6.77 14.11
N LEU A 287 -13.83 -5.94 13.07
CA LEU A 287 -12.69 -5.07 12.71
C LEU A 287 -12.39 -4.04 13.79
N ILE A 288 -13.42 -3.42 14.39
CA ILE A 288 -13.26 -2.50 15.52
C ILE A 288 -12.61 -3.21 16.73
N SER A 289 -12.97 -4.47 16.98
CA SER A 289 -12.30 -5.29 18.01
C SER A 289 -10.81 -5.43 17.71
N HIS A 290 -10.43 -5.71 16.46
CA HIS A 290 -9.03 -5.78 16.08
C HIS A 290 -8.30 -4.44 16.15
N CYS A 291 -8.95 -3.31 15.83
CA CYS A 291 -8.39 -1.98 16.12
C CYS A 291 -8.06 -1.80 17.60
N ARG A 292 -8.92 -2.28 18.51
CA ARG A 292 -8.67 -2.22 19.96
C ARG A 292 -7.52 -3.15 20.38
N ASP A 293 -7.41 -4.33 19.78
CA ASP A 293 -6.29 -5.25 20.02
C ASP A 293 -4.96 -4.60 19.59
N ILE A 294 -4.95 -3.93 18.43
CA ILE A 294 -3.81 -3.16 17.93
C ILE A 294 -3.46 -2.04 18.92
N ALA A 295 -4.44 -1.22 19.34
CA ALA A 295 -4.19 -0.15 20.30
C ALA A 295 -3.62 -0.68 21.63
N THR A 296 -4.20 -1.76 22.15
CA THR A 296 -3.76 -2.41 23.40
C THR A 296 -2.34 -2.98 23.29
N HIS A 297 -1.95 -3.48 22.11
CA HIS A 297 -0.60 -3.93 21.85
C HIS A 297 0.41 -2.80 22.04
N PHE A 298 0.16 -1.64 21.43
CA PHE A 298 1.08 -0.50 21.46
C PHE A 298 1.01 0.35 22.74
N ASP A 299 -0.11 0.38 23.47
CA ASP A 299 -0.21 1.12 24.73
C ASP A 299 0.68 0.53 25.83
N LYS A 300 0.94 -0.79 25.78
CA LYS A 300 1.87 -1.48 26.69
C LYS A 300 3.35 -1.14 26.45
N GLU A 301 3.68 -0.43 25.37
CA GLU A 301 5.06 -0.23 24.89
C GLU A 301 5.66 1.15 25.22
N THR A 302 4.94 2.02 25.95
CA THR A 302 5.28 3.44 26.13
C THR A 302 6.53 3.76 26.98
N SER A 303 7.48 2.83 27.11
CA SER A 303 8.74 3.04 27.86
C SER A 303 9.99 3.31 27.01
N HIS A 304 9.96 3.16 25.68
CA HIS A 304 11.10 3.52 24.81
C HIS A 304 10.65 4.31 23.58
N HIS A 305 11.40 5.39 23.26
CA HIS A 305 11.11 6.34 22.20
C HIS A 305 10.81 5.68 20.83
N ASP A 306 9.75 6.14 20.16
CA ASP A 306 9.39 5.95 18.74
C ASP A 306 9.20 4.54 18.14
N SER A 307 9.55 3.45 18.83
CA SER A 307 9.74 2.11 18.22
C SER A 307 8.48 1.39 17.67
N GLY A 308 7.33 2.06 17.55
CA GLY A 308 6.08 1.43 17.10
C GLY A 308 5.08 2.35 16.39
N GLN A 309 5.37 3.66 16.27
CA GLN A 309 4.39 4.62 15.73
C GLN A 309 3.97 4.29 14.29
N PHE A 310 4.95 3.95 13.44
CA PHE A 310 4.68 3.52 12.06
C PHE A 310 3.71 2.34 12.03
N HIS A 311 4.02 1.27 12.78
CA HIS A 311 3.24 0.04 12.80
C HIS A 311 1.83 0.27 13.32
N ARG A 312 1.67 1.05 14.41
CA ARG A 312 0.35 1.41 14.95
C ARG A 312 -0.50 2.11 13.90
N LYS A 313 0.03 3.17 13.28
CA LYS A 313 -0.68 3.94 12.25
C LYS A 313 -1.01 3.09 11.03
N PHE A 314 -0.08 2.25 10.57
CA PHE A 314 -0.26 1.37 9.41
C PHE A 314 -1.33 0.32 9.64
N LEU A 315 -1.24 -0.46 10.73
CA LEU A 315 -2.18 -1.53 11.03
C LEU A 315 -3.59 -0.99 11.32
N ASP A 316 -3.69 0.13 12.06
CA ASP A 316 -4.99 0.75 12.33
C ASP A 316 -5.63 1.33 11.06
N THR A 317 -4.84 2.00 10.21
CA THR A 317 -5.30 2.48 8.89
C THR A 317 -5.83 1.32 8.04
N TYR A 318 -5.14 0.18 8.05
CA TYR A 318 -5.55 -0.98 7.26
C TYR A 318 -6.92 -1.52 7.70
N MET A 319 -7.14 -1.70 9.00
CA MET A 319 -8.44 -2.13 9.51
C MET A 319 -9.55 -1.11 9.22
N ARG A 320 -9.26 0.20 9.40
CA ARG A 320 -10.23 1.28 9.11
C ARG A 320 -10.62 1.35 7.65
N ARG A 321 -9.69 1.08 6.74
CA ARG A 321 -9.97 1.04 5.32
C ARG A 321 -10.94 -0.11 4.95
N LEU A 322 -10.79 -1.27 5.57
CA LEU A 322 -11.75 -2.36 5.43
C LEU A 322 -13.13 -2.01 6.02
N ILE A 323 -13.17 -1.33 7.17
CA ILE A 323 -14.42 -0.81 7.77
C ILE A 323 -15.12 0.11 6.76
N LEU A 324 -14.38 1.05 6.17
CA LEU A 324 -14.91 1.97 5.17
C LEU A 324 -15.55 1.23 4.00
N PHE A 325 -14.86 0.25 3.41
CA PHE A 325 -15.39 -0.47 2.26
C PHE A 325 -16.63 -1.30 2.58
N VAL A 326 -16.67 -1.95 3.75
CA VAL A 326 -17.83 -2.74 4.18
C VAL A 326 -19.07 -1.85 4.39
N HIS A 327 -18.88 -0.65 4.96
CA HIS A 327 -19.99 0.25 5.27
C HIS A 327 -20.36 1.22 4.14
N ARG A 328 -19.48 1.41 3.13
CA ARG A 328 -19.67 2.38 2.04
C ARG A 328 -21.03 2.26 1.32
N PRO A 329 -21.51 1.07 0.89
CA PRO A 329 -22.80 0.97 0.20
C PRO A 329 -23.96 1.49 1.07
N PHE A 330 -23.97 1.14 2.36
CA PHE A 330 -25.01 1.55 3.31
C PHE A 330 -24.88 3.02 3.71
N SER A 331 -23.66 3.53 3.84
CA SER A 331 -23.41 4.95 4.05
C SER A 331 -23.92 5.81 2.89
N LEU A 332 -23.89 5.32 1.65
CA LEU A 332 -24.49 6.01 0.51
C LEU A 332 -26.02 5.87 0.52
N GLN A 333 -26.54 4.70 0.88
CA GLN A 333 -27.99 4.47 1.02
C GLN A 333 -28.61 5.31 2.14
N SER A 334 -27.85 5.71 3.17
CA SER A 334 -28.38 6.51 4.29
C SER A 334 -28.94 7.86 3.87
N ARG A 335 -28.55 8.38 2.69
CA ARG A 335 -29.13 9.59 2.09
C ARG A 335 -30.60 9.43 1.72
N ARG A 336 -31.06 8.20 1.50
CA ARG A 336 -32.45 7.87 1.12
C ARG A 336 -33.19 7.12 2.22
N ASP A 337 -32.46 6.38 3.04
CA ASP A 337 -33.03 5.52 4.08
C ASP A 337 -32.30 5.71 5.43
N PRO A 338 -32.96 6.35 6.42
CA PRO A 338 -32.37 6.65 7.72
C PRO A 338 -31.87 5.41 8.50
N ARG A 339 -32.32 4.19 8.17
CA ARG A 339 -31.88 2.96 8.85
C ARG A 339 -30.38 2.71 8.76
N PHE A 340 -29.73 3.27 7.75
CA PHE A 340 -28.29 3.12 7.52
C PHE A 340 -27.43 4.23 8.14
N PHE A 341 -28.00 5.10 8.98
CA PHE A 341 -27.27 6.20 9.64
C PHE A 341 -26.03 5.73 10.42
N LEU A 342 -26.08 4.54 11.04
CA LEU A 342 -24.93 3.99 11.76
C LEU A 342 -23.73 3.74 10.82
N SER A 343 -23.94 3.23 9.61
CA SER A 343 -22.86 3.07 8.62
C SER A 343 -22.23 4.40 8.23
N ARG A 344 -23.05 5.44 8.05
CA ARG A 344 -22.57 6.81 7.77
C ARG A 344 -21.65 7.30 8.90
N LYS A 345 -22.08 7.15 10.15
CA LYS A 345 -21.27 7.50 11.33
C LYS A 345 -19.95 6.71 11.40
N ILE A 346 -20.00 5.39 11.23
CA ILE A 346 -18.81 4.52 11.26
C ILE A 346 -17.80 4.90 10.18
N CYS A 347 -18.28 5.23 8.96
CA CYS A 347 -17.44 5.69 7.87
C CYS A 347 -16.75 7.02 8.19
N LEU A 348 -17.50 7.98 8.74
CA LEU A 348 -16.95 9.27 9.14
C LEU A 348 -15.86 9.11 10.21
N GLU A 349 -16.14 8.38 11.29
CA GLU A 349 -15.19 8.17 12.39
C GLU A 349 -13.90 7.47 11.90
N SER A 350 -14.04 6.46 11.04
CA SER A 350 -12.89 5.72 10.47
C SER A 350 -12.01 6.62 9.59
N SER A 351 -12.64 7.47 8.78
CA SER A 351 -11.93 8.43 7.93
C SER A 351 -11.25 9.53 8.74
N LEU A 352 -11.92 10.07 9.76
CA LEU A 352 -11.35 11.11 10.62
C LEU A 352 -10.10 10.62 11.37
N ILE A 353 -10.11 9.39 11.89
CA ILE A 353 -8.94 8.83 12.56
C ILE A 353 -7.79 8.62 11.57
N THR A 354 -8.09 8.15 10.35
CA THR A 354 -7.07 7.95 9.32
C THR A 354 -6.45 9.29 8.86
N VAL A 355 -7.27 10.33 8.69
CA VAL A 355 -6.81 11.70 8.38
C VAL A 355 -6.02 12.31 9.55
N ALA A 356 -6.39 12.01 10.80
CA ALA A 356 -5.65 12.48 11.98
C ALA A 356 -4.18 12.04 11.97
N TYR A 357 -3.86 10.87 11.39
CA TYR A 357 -2.47 10.43 11.22
C TYR A 357 -1.65 11.26 10.23
N ALA A 358 -2.31 12.03 9.36
CA ALA A 358 -1.69 12.95 8.42
C ALA A 358 -1.75 14.42 8.86
N GLU A 359 -2.49 14.78 9.93
CA GLU A 359 -2.71 16.18 10.33
C GLU A 359 -1.39 16.94 10.59
N ASN A 360 -0.43 16.27 11.24
CA ASN A 360 0.85 16.88 11.61
C ASN A 360 1.87 16.93 10.45
N MET A 361 1.51 16.47 9.25
CA MET A 361 2.38 16.55 8.09
C MET A 361 2.46 18.00 7.62
N ASN A 362 3.54 18.68 8.03
CA ASN A 362 3.85 20.06 7.69
C ASN A 362 4.85 20.09 6.52
N LEU A 363 4.34 20.24 5.29
CA LEU A 363 5.19 20.36 4.10
C LEU A 363 5.44 21.84 3.77
N PRO A 364 6.62 22.21 3.24
CA PRO A 364 7.74 21.33 2.94
C PRO A 364 8.71 21.16 4.13
N TYR A 365 8.60 21.94 5.21
CA TYR A 365 9.70 22.14 6.18
C TYR A 365 9.69 21.28 7.46
N GLY A 366 8.70 20.42 7.69
CA GLY A 366 8.63 19.58 8.90
C GLY A 366 9.38 18.25 8.78
N PRO A 367 10.03 17.75 9.86
CA PRO A 367 10.44 16.35 9.91
C PRO A 367 9.18 15.48 9.90
N SER A 368 8.93 14.87 8.76
CA SER A 368 7.86 13.90 8.56
C SER A 368 8.24 12.59 9.26
N ASP A 369 7.39 12.03 10.12
CA ASP A 369 7.61 10.69 10.65
C ASP A 369 7.55 9.64 9.53
N ASP A 370 8.02 8.41 9.78
CA ASP A 370 8.10 7.37 8.75
C ASP A 370 6.76 7.07 8.07
N PHE A 371 5.65 7.12 8.81
CA PHE A 371 4.32 6.89 8.25
C PHE A 371 3.95 8.03 7.30
N SER A 372 4.23 9.27 7.70
CA SER A 372 4.00 10.45 6.87
C SER A 372 4.88 10.45 5.61
N ARG A 373 6.16 10.03 5.69
CA ARG A 373 7.04 9.86 4.52
C ARG A 373 6.49 8.83 3.53
N MET A 374 5.98 7.71 4.05
CA MET A 374 5.30 6.69 3.26
C MET A 374 4.03 7.24 2.59
N CYS A 375 3.17 7.97 3.31
CA CYS A 375 1.94 8.56 2.75
C CYS A 375 2.19 9.54 1.60
N ILE A 376 3.31 10.28 1.64
CA ILE A 376 3.68 11.18 0.55
C ILE A 376 3.95 10.40 -0.74
N ARG A 377 4.60 9.23 -0.67
CA ARG A 377 5.12 8.51 -1.85
C ARG A 377 4.32 7.29 -2.28
N GLY A 378 3.81 6.49 -1.35
CA GLY A 378 3.21 5.19 -1.66
C GLY A 378 1.88 5.28 -2.41
N SER A 379 1.40 4.15 -2.92
CA SER A 379 0.10 3.94 -3.57
C SER A 379 -0.87 3.18 -2.64
N GLY A 380 -2.12 3.01 -3.07
CA GLY A 380 -3.10 2.17 -2.36
C GLY A 380 -3.22 2.49 -0.86
N LEU A 381 -3.08 1.45 -0.03
CA LEU A 381 -3.10 1.54 1.43
C LEU A 381 -2.02 2.48 1.99
N PHE A 382 -0.86 2.58 1.33
CA PHE A 382 0.29 3.32 1.81
C PHE A 382 0.06 4.84 1.82
N LYS A 383 -1.04 5.34 1.24
CA LYS A 383 -1.44 6.77 1.29
C LYS A 383 -2.05 7.24 2.62
N GLY A 384 -2.45 6.32 3.50
CA GLY A 384 -3.01 6.69 4.80
C GLY A 384 -4.17 7.69 4.70
N GLY A 385 -4.07 8.79 5.47
CA GLY A 385 -5.06 9.87 5.51
C GLY A 385 -5.24 10.63 4.20
N LEU A 386 -4.28 10.52 3.26
CA LEU A 386 -4.33 11.13 1.94
C LEU A 386 -4.99 10.22 0.88
N SER A 387 -5.61 9.12 1.30
CA SER A 387 -6.30 8.18 0.41
C SER A 387 -7.61 8.76 -0.12
N SER A 388 -7.95 8.41 -1.36
CA SER A 388 -9.23 8.81 -1.98
C SER A 388 -10.44 8.32 -1.18
N ASP A 389 -10.32 7.19 -0.49
CA ASP A 389 -11.38 6.60 0.33
C ASP A 389 -11.75 7.51 1.51
N ALA A 390 -10.73 8.02 2.24
CA ALA A 390 -10.94 8.92 3.37
C ALA A 390 -11.51 10.28 2.93
N ILE A 391 -10.96 10.85 1.85
CA ILE A 391 -11.43 12.12 1.26
C ILE A 391 -12.89 11.97 0.82
N SER A 392 -13.22 10.87 0.13
CA SER A 392 -14.59 10.61 -0.33
C SER A 392 -15.58 10.51 0.82
N ALA A 393 -15.23 9.79 1.90
CA ALA A 393 -16.12 9.62 3.03
C ALA A 393 -16.38 10.92 3.80
N ILE A 394 -15.36 11.78 3.99
CA ILE A 394 -15.55 13.09 4.61
C ILE A 394 -16.37 14.01 3.70
N GLY A 395 -16.07 14.04 2.41
CA GLY A 395 -16.85 14.81 1.42
C GLY A 395 -18.31 14.37 1.39
N ALA A 396 -18.58 13.06 1.39
CA ALA A 396 -19.92 12.48 1.42
C ALA A 396 -20.73 12.96 2.64
N GLU A 397 -20.09 12.97 3.81
CA GLU A 397 -20.70 13.40 5.05
C GLU A 397 -21.11 14.87 4.96
N ILE A 398 -20.20 15.75 4.55
CA ILE A 398 -20.46 17.19 4.47
C ILE A 398 -21.58 17.46 3.46
N ILE A 399 -21.51 16.85 2.28
CA ILE A 399 -22.56 16.97 1.25
C ILE A 399 -23.91 16.53 1.81
N THR A 400 -23.96 15.41 2.52
CA THR A 400 -25.22 14.91 3.09
C THR A 400 -25.78 15.88 4.14
N GLN A 401 -24.94 16.48 4.99
CA GLN A 401 -25.38 17.50 5.95
C GLN A 401 -25.98 18.73 5.25
N VAL A 402 -25.37 19.18 4.15
CA VAL A 402 -25.87 20.32 3.36
C VAL A 402 -27.21 19.98 2.66
N GLU A 403 -27.38 18.75 2.19
CA GLU A 403 -28.64 18.26 1.61
C GLU A 403 -29.77 18.19 2.64
N GLU A 404 -29.48 17.71 3.84
CA GLU A 404 -30.45 17.65 4.95
C GLU A 404 -30.89 19.06 5.38
N GLU A 405 -29.97 20.02 5.40
CA GLU A 405 -30.26 21.44 5.63
C GLU A 405 -31.15 22.06 4.54
N THR A 406 -30.91 21.73 3.25
CA THR A 406 -31.63 22.31 2.11
C THR A 406 -32.96 21.62 1.83
N GLY A 407 -33.06 20.30 1.98
CA GLY A 407 -34.28 19.51 1.80
C GLY A 407 -35.34 19.76 2.88
N SER A 408 -34.93 20.27 4.04
CA SER A 408 -35.85 20.73 5.10
C SER A 408 -36.56 22.06 4.75
N ARG A 409 -36.21 22.71 3.63
CA ARG A 409 -36.86 23.96 3.17
C ARG A 409 -38.13 23.65 2.38
N ALA A 410 -39.29 24.05 2.90
CA ALA A 410 -40.54 24.03 2.13
C ALA A 410 -40.44 25.00 0.92
N PRO A 411 -40.89 24.60 -0.29
CA PRO A 411 -40.89 25.47 -1.45
C PRO A 411 -41.80 26.68 -1.19
N GLY A 412 -41.22 27.88 -1.23
CA GLY A 412 -41.92 29.15 -0.96
C GLY A 412 -41.64 29.79 0.40
N SER A 413 -40.85 29.15 1.28
CA SER A 413 -40.39 29.80 2.52
C SER A 413 -39.23 30.76 2.23
N SER A 414 -39.53 32.06 2.21
CA SER A 414 -38.50 33.10 2.20
C SER A 414 -37.69 33.00 3.49
N VAL A 415 -36.38 32.76 3.35
CA VAL A 415 -35.38 32.92 4.41
C VAL A 415 -35.77 32.18 5.70
N ALA A 416 -35.62 30.84 5.71
CA ALA A 416 -35.35 30.15 6.97
C ALA A 416 -34.00 30.69 7.48
N THR A 417 -34.13 31.72 8.31
CA THR A 417 -33.07 32.57 8.82
C THR A 417 -31.98 31.71 9.45
N THR A 418 -30.74 32.17 9.33
CA THR A 418 -29.54 31.76 10.08
C THR A 418 -29.74 31.61 11.61
N SER A 419 -30.95 31.86 12.13
CA SER A 419 -31.39 31.71 13.51
C SER A 419 -31.87 30.31 13.90
N ASP A 420 -32.19 29.41 12.95
CA ASP A 420 -32.62 28.04 13.31
C ASP A 420 -31.50 27.32 14.10
N PRO A 421 -31.73 26.92 15.36
CA PRO A 421 -30.75 26.21 16.17
C PRO A 421 -30.20 24.94 15.50
N LEU A 422 -31.01 24.21 14.72
CA LEU A 422 -30.58 22.99 14.06
C LEU A 422 -29.66 23.28 12.87
N VAL A 423 -29.97 24.29 12.07
CA VAL A 423 -29.10 24.75 10.97
C VAL A 423 -27.78 25.28 11.53
N ARG A 424 -27.82 26.05 12.63
CA ARG A 424 -26.61 26.53 13.30
C ARG A 424 -25.75 25.39 13.83
N LEU A 425 -26.36 24.38 14.47
CA LEU A 425 -25.65 23.22 14.98
C LEU A 425 -25.02 22.39 13.86
N SER A 426 -25.76 22.14 12.77
CA SER A 426 -25.25 21.44 11.59
C SER A 426 -24.02 22.15 11.00
N ARG A 427 -24.09 23.48 10.82
CA ARG A 427 -22.96 24.31 10.39
C ARG A 427 -21.77 24.26 11.35
N MET A 428 -22.01 24.30 12.66
CA MET A 428 -20.93 24.19 13.65
C MET A 428 -20.25 22.82 13.62
N ASN A 429 -21.01 21.75 13.33
CA ASN A 429 -20.48 20.39 13.24
C ASN A 429 -19.73 20.12 11.93
N ARG A 430 -20.10 20.80 10.83
CA ARG A 430 -19.44 20.63 9.52
C ARG A 430 -18.13 21.40 9.40
N GLU A 431 -18.00 22.53 10.10
CA GLU A 431 -16.82 23.42 10.02
C GLU A 431 -15.48 22.70 10.30
N PRO A 432 -15.34 21.83 11.31
CA PRO A 432 -14.12 21.05 11.51
C PRO A 432 -13.86 20.02 10.39
N LEU A 433 -14.91 19.46 9.79
CA LEU A 433 -14.78 18.51 8.68
C LEU A 433 -14.27 19.22 7.42
N MET A 434 -14.81 20.41 7.14
CA MET A 434 -14.39 21.27 6.04
C MET A 434 -12.90 21.65 6.17
N ARG A 435 -12.49 22.12 7.36
CA ARG A 435 -11.07 22.45 7.62
C ARG A 435 -10.13 21.26 7.43
N ARG A 436 -10.54 20.05 7.82
CA ARG A 436 -9.73 18.84 7.58
C ARG A 436 -9.62 18.51 6.09
N LEU A 437 -10.71 18.66 5.33
CA LEU A 437 -10.71 18.41 3.90
C LEU A 437 -9.86 19.45 3.14
N GLU A 438 -9.93 20.72 3.52
CA GLU A 438 -9.09 21.79 2.99
C GLU A 438 -7.61 21.58 3.34
N HIS A 439 -7.32 21.11 4.56
CA HIS A 439 -5.95 20.75 4.94
C HIS A 439 -5.39 19.61 4.07
N VAL A 440 -6.16 18.55 3.85
CA VAL A 440 -5.75 17.46 2.95
C VAL A 440 -5.55 17.96 1.51
N HIS A 441 -6.40 18.87 1.04
CA HIS A 441 -6.26 19.50 -0.28
C HIS A 441 -4.94 20.27 -0.41
N GLU A 442 -4.59 21.09 0.57
CA GLU A 442 -3.33 21.82 0.60
C GLU A 442 -2.12 20.88 0.72
N GLN A 443 -2.21 19.82 1.52
CA GLN A 443 -1.16 18.79 1.59
C GLN A 443 -0.91 18.13 0.23
N LEU A 444 -1.98 17.79 -0.50
CA LEU A 444 -1.86 17.22 -1.84
C LEU A 444 -1.21 18.20 -2.82
N ARG A 445 -1.54 19.49 -2.73
CA ARG A 445 -0.89 20.55 -3.52
C ARG A 445 0.60 20.65 -3.22
N GLN A 446 0.97 20.65 -1.94
CA GLN A 446 2.38 20.69 -1.50
C GLN A 446 3.16 19.45 -1.95
N ILE A 447 2.53 18.27 -1.94
CA ILE A 447 3.13 17.04 -2.49
C ILE A 447 3.43 17.19 -3.99
N ILE A 448 2.52 17.81 -4.76
CA ILE A 448 2.75 18.10 -6.19
C ILE A 448 3.91 19.09 -6.36
N ALA A 449 3.95 20.15 -5.55
CA ALA A 449 5.04 21.13 -5.56
C ALA A 449 6.41 20.49 -5.23
N LEU A 450 6.44 19.43 -4.43
CA LEU A 450 7.64 18.62 -4.14
C LEU A 450 8.04 17.68 -5.30
N GLY A 451 7.46 17.83 -6.49
CA GLY A 451 7.80 17.05 -7.67
C GLY A 451 7.21 15.64 -7.67
N ARG A 452 6.07 15.43 -7.01
CA ARG A 452 5.32 14.17 -7.05
C ARG A 452 4.06 14.34 -7.89
N PRO A 453 3.99 13.75 -9.10
CA PRO A 453 2.89 14.00 -10.04
C PRO A 453 1.61 13.22 -9.68
N SER A 454 1.11 13.32 -8.44
CA SER A 454 -0.15 12.68 -8.02
C SER A 454 -1.33 13.66 -8.11
N THR A 455 -1.66 14.08 -9.34
CA THR A 455 -2.65 15.14 -9.61
C THR A 455 -4.10 14.72 -9.35
N LYS A 456 -4.41 13.43 -9.59
CA LYS A 456 -5.78 12.89 -9.52
C LYS A 456 -6.51 13.21 -8.22
N ARG A 457 -5.85 12.98 -7.07
CA ARG A 457 -6.43 13.22 -5.74
C ARG A 457 -6.62 14.71 -5.45
N TYR A 458 -5.67 15.54 -5.88
CA TYR A 458 -5.76 16.99 -5.73
C TYR A 458 -6.96 17.54 -6.50
N ILE A 459 -7.07 17.18 -7.79
CA ILE A 459 -8.17 17.59 -8.67
C ILE A 459 -9.52 17.07 -8.14
N PHE A 460 -9.56 15.80 -7.70
CA PHE A 460 -10.75 15.22 -7.06
C PHE A 460 -11.20 16.07 -5.86
N THR A 461 -10.27 16.42 -4.98
CA THR A 461 -10.59 17.16 -3.75
C THR A 461 -10.99 18.61 -4.05
N SER A 462 -10.38 19.26 -5.05
CA SER A 462 -10.83 20.57 -5.56
C SER A 462 -12.30 20.54 -5.98
N GLY A 463 -12.71 19.50 -6.73
CA GLY A 463 -14.09 19.32 -7.16
C GLY A 463 -15.05 19.13 -5.98
N VAL A 464 -14.71 18.28 -5.01
CA VAL A 464 -15.54 18.06 -3.82
C VAL A 464 -15.71 19.34 -3.00
N LEU A 465 -14.63 20.10 -2.77
CA LEU A 465 -14.69 21.38 -2.06
C LEU A 465 -15.56 22.40 -2.79
N ALA A 466 -15.43 22.50 -4.11
CA ALA A 466 -16.24 23.40 -4.93
C ALA A 466 -17.73 23.02 -4.91
N GLN A 467 -18.05 21.72 -4.96
CA GLN A 467 -19.42 21.23 -4.82
C GLN A 467 -20.02 21.66 -3.48
N ILE A 468 -19.32 21.41 -2.37
CA ILE A 468 -19.78 21.78 -1.02
C ILE A 468 -20.03 23.30 -0.96
N LYS A 469 -19.07 24.12 -1.40
CA LYS A 469 -19.17 25.59 -1.37
C LYS A 469 -20.36 26.10 -2.19
N ALA A 470 -20.59 25.55 -3.39
CA ALA A 470 -21.73 25.91 -4.23
C ALA A 470 -23.07 25.54 -3.57
N MET A 471 -23.17 24.33 -3.00
CA MET A 471 -24.38 23.89 -2.30
C MET A 471 -24.68 24.76 -1.07
N GLU A 472 -23.66 25.18 -0.32
CA GLU A 472 -23.82 26.09 0.82
C GLU A 472 -24.28 27.49 0.39
N ALA A 473 -23.82 27.96 -0.76
CA ALA A 473 -24.26 29.23 -1.37
C ALA A 473 -25.65 29.15 -2.02
N GLY A 474 -26.19 27.93 -2.23
CA GLY A 474 -27.44 27.71 -2.96
C GLY A 474 -27.29 27.87 -4.48
N GLU A 475 -26.08 27.73 -5.00
CA GLU A 475 -25.75 27.80 -6.42
C GLU A 475 -25.79 26.40 -7.07
N ASP A 476 -25.86 26.33 -8.41
CA ASP A 476 -25.73 25.05 -9.13
C ASP A 476 -24.28 24.52 -8.98
N PRO A 477 -24.06 23.32 -8.40
CA PRO A 477 -22.72 22.80 -8.22
C PRO A 477 -21.99 22.46 -9.52
N LYS A 478 -22.71 22.12 -10.60
CA LYS A 478 -22.11 21.66 -11.87
C LYS A 478 -21.05 22.63 -12.44
N PRO A 479 -21.38 23.91 -12.73
CA PRO A 479 -20.41 24.84 -13.29
C PRO A 479 -19.24 25.12 -12.35
N MET A 480 -19.50 25.18 -11.04
CA MET A 480 -18.47 25.47 -10.03
C MET A 480 -17.46 24.33 -9.90
N VAL A 481 -17.93 23.08 -9.92
CA VAL A 481 -17.05 21.91 -9.96
C VAL A 481 -16.22 21.93 -11.24
N LEU A 482 -16.82 22.14 -12.41
CA LEU A 482 -16.09 22.16 -13.68
C LEU A 482 -14.97 23.20 -13.69
N GLU A 483 -15.23 24.41 -13.18
CA GLU A 483 -14.19 25.43 -13.12
C GLU A 483 -13.09 25.08 -12.11
N ALA A 484 -13.44 24.55 -10.94
CA ALA A 484 -12.46 24.11 -9.94
C ALA A 484 -11.53 23.00 -10.45
N LEU A 485 -12.03 22.09 -11.31
CA LEU A 485 -11.20 21.08 -11.96
C LEU A 485 -10.21 21.72 -12.94
N LYS A 486 -10.66 22.68 -13.75
CA LYS A 486 -9.80 23.41 -14.69
C LYS A 486 -8.74 24.22 -13.93
N ASP A 487 -9.11 24.92 -12.87
CA ASP A 487 -8.19 25.64 -12.00
C ASP A 487 -7.18 24.69 -11.34
N GLY A 488 -7.65 23.54 -10.84
CA GLY A 488 -6.80 22.50 -10.30
C GLY A 488 -5.76 21.99 -11.31
N LEU A 489 -6.17 21.76 -12.57
CA LEU A 489 -5.26 21.40 -13.66
C LEU A 489 -4.27 22.51 -13.99
N ARG A 490 -4.73 23.77 -14.10
CA ARG A 490 -3.86 24.93 -14.34
C ARG A 490 -2.79 25.06 -13.25
N GLU A 491 -3.18 24.88 -11.99
CA GLU A 491 -2.26 24.88 -10.84
C GLU A 491 -1.22 23.77 -10.95
N CYS A 492 -1.64 22.53 -11.27
CA CYS A 492 -0.72 21.41 -11.46
C CYS A 492 0.31 21.70 -12.56
N VAL A 493 -0.14 22.24 -13.69
CA VAL A 493 0.73 22.65 -14.80
C VAL A 493 1.70 23.74 -14.36
N SER A 494 1.26 24.72 -13.56
CA SER A 494 2.13 25.75 -13.02
C SER A 494 3.24 25.16 -12.15
N LEU A 495 2.87 24.31 -11.18
CA LEU A 495 3.81 23.64 -10.28
C LEU A 495 4.82 22.78 -11.04
N PHE A 496 4.38 22.04 -12.07
CA PHE A 496 5.29 21.25 -12.91
C PHE A 496 6.25 22.12 -13.71
N ARG A 497 5.79 23.27 -14.24
CA ARG A 497 6.69 24.21 -14.95
C ARG A 497 7.74 24.80 -14.03
N GLU A 498 7.36 25.14 -12.79
CA GLU A 498 8.30 25.60 -11.77
C GLU A 498 9.35 24.54 -11.46
N LEU A 499 8.91 23.29 -11.24
CA LEU A 499 9.79 22.16 -10.98
C LEU A 499 10.77 21.89 -12.15
N VAL A 500 10.30 21.95 -13.40
CA VAL A 500 11.15 21.77 -14.58
C VAL A 500 12.16 22.91 -14.70
N ARG A 501 11.76 24.14 -14.36
CA ARG A 501 12.65 25.32 -14.38
C ARG A 501 13.72 25.24 -13.29
N GLU A 502 13.36 24.78 -12.10
CA GLU A 502 14.30 24.60 -10.98
C GLU A 502 15.30 23.47 -11.22
N ASN A 503 14.88 22.40 -11.91
CA ASN A 503 15.71 21.24 -12.23
C ASN A 503 16.41 21.32 -13.62
N GLY A 504 16.51 22.51 -14.21
CA GLY A 504 16.93 22.72 -15.60
C GLY A 504 18.33 22.18 -15.96
N ASN A 505 18.36 21.02 -16.64
CA ASN A 505 19.31 20.58 -17.70
C ASN A 505 19.34 19.05 -17.95
N PHE A 506 18.41 18.25 -17.43
CA PHE A 506 18.29 16.82 -17.79
C PHE A 506 17.14 16.59 -18.78
N ILE A 507 17.26 17.08 -20.03
CA ILE A 507 16.41 16.62 -21.12
C ILE A 507 17.21 15.62 -21.95
N GLY A 508 17.28 14.38 -21.45
CA GLY A 508 17.32 13.23 -22.36
C GLY A 508 15.92 13.06 -22.96
N ALA A 509 15.82 12.54 -24.18
CA ALA A 509 14.54 12.25 -24.81
C ALA A 509 13.60 11.51 -23.84
N PRO A 510 12.27 11.80 -23.84
CA PRO A 510 11.33 11.08 -23.01
C PRO A 510 11.44 9.59 -23.35
N THR A 511 12.08 8.82 -22.47
CA THR A 511 12.02 7.36 -22.52
C THR A 511 10.56 7.04 -22.23
N PRO A 512 9.90 6.13 -22.99
CA PRO A 512 8.53 5.73 -22.69
C PRO A 512 8.49 5.19 -21.26
N ALA A 513 8.08 6.04 -20.31
CA ALA A 513 7.92 5.67 -18.93
C ALA A 513 6.62 4.90 -18.85
N MET A 514 6.62 3.74 -18.19
CA MET A 514 5.38 3.16 -17.72
C MET A 514 4.70 4.22 -16.84
N THR A 515 3.57 4.73 -17.31
CA THR A 515 2.78 5.71 -16.58
C THR A 515 2.22 5.05 -15.33
N ASP A 516 2.21 5.82 -14.23
CA ASP A 516 1.86 5.38 -12.87
C ASP A 516 0.34 5.08 -12.72
N ASP A 517 -0.42 5.22 -13.80
CA ASP A 517 -1.89 5.19 -13.81
C ASP A 517 -2.49 3.82 -14.20
N SER A 518 -1.74 2.72 -14.03
CA SER A 518 -2.28 1.37 -14.26
C SER A 518 -3.22 0.85 -13.17
N ASN A 519 -3.59 1.66 -12.19
CA ASN A 519 -4.79 1.39 -11.41
C ASN A 519 -5.98 2.09 -12.07
N SER A 520 -6.77 1.30 -12.79
CA SER A 520 -8.15 1.62 -13.14
C SER A 520 -8.98 1.81 -11.87
N PHE A 521 -8.86 2.97 -11.24
CA PHE A 521 -10.07 3.72 -10.95
C PHE A 521 -10.36 4.52 -12.21
N ALA A 522 -10.93 3.85 -13.21
CA ALA A 522 -11.61 4.57 -14.27
C ALA A 522 -12.55 5.58 -13.58
N PHE A 523 -12.40 6.87 -13.90
CA PHE A 523 -13.42 7.86 -13.56
C PHE A 523 -14.77 7.47 -14.21
N GLU A 524 -14.71 6.63 -15.24
CA GLU A 524 -15.84 5.94 -15.87
C GLU A 524 -16.49 4.98 -14.84
N GLY A 525 -17.50 5.48 -14.15
CA GLY A 525 -18.34 4.70 -13.25
C GLY A 525 -18.51 5.28 -11.84
N MET A 526 -17.74 6.30 -11.44
CA MET A 526 -18.02 6.99 -10.18
C MET A 526 -19.11 8.04 -10.39
N ASN A 527 -20.32 7.69 -9.96
CA ASN A 527 -21.38 8.65 -9.73
C ASN A 527 -21.02 9.45 -8.46
N TRP A 528 -20.33 10.57 -8.63
CA TRP A 528 -19.86 11.47 -7.58
C TRP A 528 -21.03 12.10 -6.85
N PHE A 529 -21.48 11.47 -5.77
CA PHE A 529 -22.58 12.00 -4.96
C PHE A 529 -23.86 12.35 -5.76
N GLY A 530 -24.02 11.81 -6.98
CA GLY A 530 -25.07 12.19 -7.93
C GLY A 530 -24.58 12.79 -9.27
N PHE A 531 -23.27 12.98 -9.45
CA PHE A 531 -22.63 13.45 -10.69
C PHE A 531 -21.92 12.33 -11.45
N ASP A 532 -22.41 11.98 -12.63
CA ASP A 532 -21.67 11.15 -13.57
C ASP A 532 -20.56 11.96 -14.24
N PHE A 533 -19.35 11.84 -13.73
CA PHE A 533 -18.21 12.64 -14.17
C PHE A 533 -17.79 12.32 -15.62
N GLY A 534 -17.97 11.07 -16.06
CA GLY A 534 -17.69 10.67 -17.44
C GLY A 534 -18.56 11.43 -18.45
N SER A 535 -19.77 11.78 -18.05
CA SER A 535 -20.70 12.58 -18.86
C SER A 535 -20.37 14.08 -18.91
N LEU A 536 -19.70 14.62 -17.89
CA LEU A 536 -19.48 16.06 -17.68
C LEU A 536 -18.25 16.62 -18.41
N VAL A 537 -17.20 15.80 -18.54
CA VAL A 537 -15.90 16.29 -19.04
C VAL A 537 -15.70 15.96 -20.53
N GLY A 538 -16.47 15.03 -21.12
CA GLY A 538 -16.34 14.67 -22.54
C GLY A 538 -14.95 14.13 -22.95
N ILE A 539 -14.10 13.86 -21.96
CA ILE A 539 -12.70 13.43 -22.08
C ILE A 539 -12.60 12.14 -21.28
N SER A 540 -12.18 11.04 -21.92
CA SER A 540 -11.79 9.84 -21.20
C SER A 540 -10.52 10.16 -20.42
N PHE A 541 -10.59 10.06 -19.08
CA PHE A 541 -9.47 10.35 -18.17
C PHE A 541 -8.28 9.38 -18.33
N THR A 542 -8.38 8.41 -19.25
CA THR A 542 -7.23 7.66 -19.77
C THR A 542 -6.15 8.57 -20.37
N THR A 543 -6.52 9.75 -20.86
CA THR A 543 -5.59 10.71 -21.52
C THR A 543 -4.91 11.70 -20.58
N LEU A 544 -5.33 11.83 -19.32
CA LEU A 544 -4.66 12.67 -18.31
C LEU A 544 -3.60 11.89 -17.49
N GLY A 545 -3.44 10.61 -17.79
CA GLY A 545 -2.41 9.71 -17.28
C GLY A 545 -1.31 9.37 -18.28
N GLU A 546 -1.20 10.11 -19.40
CA GLU A 546 -0.04 10.10 -20.30
C GLU A 546 0.97 11.18 -19.94
#